data_AF-A0AAD4TUC1-F1
#
_entry.id   AF-A0AAD4TUC1-F1
#
_cell.length_a   1.000
_cell.length_b   1.000
_cell.length_c   1.000
_cell.angle_alpha   90.00
_cell.angle_beta   90.00
_cell.angle_gamma   90.00
#
_symmetry.space_group_name_H-M   'P 1'
#
loop_
_entity.id
_entity.type
_entity.pdbx_description
1 polymer ?
#
loop_
_entity_poly.entity_id
_entity_poly.type
_entity_poly.pdbx_seq_one_letter_code
_entity_poly.pdbx_strand_id
1 'polypeptide(L)'
;MNDLQRRLGPRGLVVLGFPCNQFGHQENAKNEEILNCLKYVRPGGGFEPNFMLFEKCEVNGEKAHPLFAFLRETLPTPSDDATALMTDPKFITWSPVCRNDVSWNFEKFLVGPDGVPVRRYSRRFLTIDIEPDIETLLSQGASA
;
A
#
# COMPACT_ATOMS: atom_id res chain seq x y z
N MET A 1 -0.93 3.69 -9.84
CA MET A 1 -2.12 2.90 -9.43
C MET A 1 -3.20 2.93 -10.50
N ASN A 2 -3.81 4.09 -10.83
CA ASN A 2 -4.85 4.14 -11.88
C ASN A 2 -4.45 3.50 -13.22
N ASP A 3 -3.23 3.75 -13.66
CA ASP A 3 -2.70 3.20 -14.91
C ASP A 3 -2.61 1.66 -14.88
N LEU A 4 -1.97 1.09 -13.85
CA LEU A 4 -1.88 -0.36 -13.67
C LEU A 4 -3.27 -1.01 -13.57
N GLN A 5 -4.17 -0.45 -12.75
CA GLN A 5 -5.53 -0.98 -12.61
C GLN A 5 -6.28 -0.97 -13.95
N ARG A 6 -6.11 0.09 -14.76
CA ARG A 6 -6.75 0.20 -16.08
C ARG A 6 -6.21 -0.83 -17.06
N ARG A 7 -4.88 -0.99 -17.16
CA ARG A 7 -4.24 -1.84 -18.17
C ARG A 7 -4.22 -3.32 -17.80
N LEU A 8 -3.94 -3.62 -16.54
CA LEU A 8 -3.73 -4.99 -16.05
C LEU A 8 -4.96 -5.55 -15.31
N GLY A 9 -5.93 -4.70 -14.96
CA GLY A 9 -7.19 -5.11 -14.33
C GLY A 9 -7.94 -6.20 -15.10
N PRO A 10 -8.14 -6.06 -16.42
CA PRO A 10 -8.79 -7.09 -17.24
C PRO A 10 -8.07 -8.45 -17.26
N ARG A 11 -6.80 -8.48 -16.84
CA ARG A 11 -5.95 -9.67 -16.80
C ARG A 11 -5.88 -10.30 -15.41
N GLY A 12 -6.52 -9.70 -14.39
CA GLY A 12 -6.59 -10.24 -13.03
C GLY A 12 -5.94 -9.38 -11.95
N LEU A 13 -5.33 -8.23 -12.29
CA LEU A 13 -4.81 -7.33 -11.26
C LEU A 13 -5.96 -6.62 -10.52
N VAL A 14 -5.90 -6.63 -9.19
CA VAL A 14 -6.75 -5.79 -8.33
C VAL A 14 -5.87 -4.91 -7.47
N VAL A 15 -6.04 -3.60 -7.59
CA VAL A 15 -5.40 -2.60 -6.74
C VAL A 15 -6.32 -2.28 -5.57
N LEU A 16 -5.76 -2.29 -4.35
CA LEU A 16 -6.46 -1.99 -3.11
C LEU A 16 -5.72 -0.87 -2.37
N GLY A 17 -6.43 0.19 -1.99
CA GLY A 17 -5.87 1.29 -1.21
C GLY A 17 -6.46 1.36 0.20
N PHE A 18 -5.59 1.51 1.19
CA PHE A 18 -5.95 1.61 2.60
C PHE A 18 -5.45 2.96 3.14
N PRO A 19 -6.33 3.97 3.25
CA PRO A 19 -5.97 5.25 3.85
C PRO A 19 -5.46 5.04 5.28
N CYS A 20 -4.39 5.74 5.66
CA CYS A 20 -3.78 5.65 6.98
C CYS A 20 -3.17 6.99 7.40
N ASN A 21 -3.41 7.42 8.65
CA ASN A 21 -2.97 8.72 9.14
C ASN A 21 -1.74 8.67 10.07
N GLN A 22 -1.08 7.51 10.20
CA GLN A 22 0.06 7.32 11.12
C GLN A 22 1.34 8.03 10.65
N PHE A 23 1.45 8.33 9.35
CA PHE A 23 2.68 8.83 8.74
C PHE A 23 2.61 10.35 8.51
N GLY A 24 3.10 11.11 9.50
CA GLY A 24 3.13 12.58 9.43
C GLY A 24 1.75 13.21 9.26
N HIS A 25 0.70 12.52 9.70
CA HIS A 25 -0.70 12.95 9.62
C HIS A 25 -1.12 13.43 8.22
N GLN A 26 -0.72 12.70 7.17
CA GLN A 26 -0.99 13.08 5.78
C GLN A 26 -2.40 12.70 5.29
N GLU A 27 -3.21 12.03 6.11
CA GLU A 27 -4.58 11.60 5.83
C GLU A 27 -5.55 12.04 6.95
N ASN A 28 -5.53 13.34 7.26
CA ASN A 28 -6.34 13.93 8.33
C ASN A 28 -7.84 13.93 8.02
N ALA A 29 -8.20 13.96 6.73
CA ALA A 29 -9.57 13.93 6.25
C ALA A 29 -10.31 12.70 6.78
N LYS A 30 -11.62 12.83 7.04
CA LYS A 30 -12.50 11.71 7.38
C LYS A 30 -12.77 10.84 6.15
N ASN A 31 -13.31 9.64 6.35
CA ASN A 31 -13.62 8.71 5.27
C ASN A 31 -14.45 9.37 4.15
N GLU A 32 -15.43 10.19 4.53
CA GLU A 32 -16.35 10.87 3.61
C GLU A 32 -15.68 12.03 2.84
N GLU A 33 -14.51 12.47 3.28
CA GLU A 33 -13.79 13.63 2.74
C GLU A 33 -12.65 13.21 1.80
N ILE A 34 -12.12 11.99 1.93
CA ILE A 34 -10.94 11.51 1.19
C ILE A 34 -11.12 11.65 -0.33
N LEU A 35 -12.26 11.21 -0.87
CA LEU A 35 -12.52 11.30 -2.32
C LEU A 35 -12.58 12.75 -2.80
N ASN A 36 -13.11 13.67 -1.99
CA ASN A 36 -13.11 15.09 -2.31
C ASN A 36 -11.68 15.67 -2.29
N CYS A 37 -10.85 15.27 -1.33
CA CYS A 37 -9.43 15.67 -1.29
C CYS A 37 -8.69 15.22 -2.55
N LEU A 38 -8.88 13.96 -2.97
CA LEU A 38 -8.29 13.42 -4.20
C LEU A 38 -8.76 14.17 -5.45
N LYS A 39 -10.07 14.44 -5.54
CA LYS A 39 -10.71 15.06 -6.71
C LYS A 39 -10.42 16.53 -6.87
N TYR A 40 -10.38 17.29 -5.78
CA TYR A 40 -10.34 18.75 -5.82
C TYR A 40 -9.07 19.40 -5.25
N VAL A 41 -8.29 18.67 -4.43
CA VAL A 41 -7.12 19.25 -3.75
C VAL A 41 -5.82 18.66 -4.31
N ARG A 42 -5.59 17.37 -4.07
CA ARG A 42 -4.39 16.66 -4.56
C ARG A 42 -4.71 15.18 -4.69
N PRO A 43 -4.58 14.58 -5.89
CA PRO A 43 -4.03 15.16 -7.12
C PRO A 43 -4.82 16.34 -7.71
N GLY A 44 -6.11 16.46 -7.40
CA GLY A 44 -6.95 17.53 -7.92
C GLY A 44 -7.33 17.31 -9.39
N GLY A 45 -7.85 18.34 -10.05
CA GLY A 45 -8.15 18.30 -11.49
C GLY A 45 -9.23 17.30 -11.90
N GLY A 46 -10.11 16.90 -10.97
CA GLY A 46 -11.14 15.90 -11.24
C GLY A 46 -10.62 14.46 -11.14
N PHE A 47 -9.45 14.23 -10.55
CA PHE A 47 -8.91 12.89 -10.37
C PHE A 47 -9.85 12.00 -9.55
N GLU A 48 -10.12 10.79 -10.06
CA GLU A 48 -10.87 9.76 -9.35
C GLU A 48 -10.07 8.45 -9.37
N PRO A 49 -9.89 7.78 -8.22
CA PRO A 49 -9.28 6.45 -8.19
C PRO A 49 -10.18 5.45 -8.92
N ASN A 50 -9.63 4.66 -9.84
CA ASN A 50 -10.38 3.60 -10.54
C ASN A 50 -10.21 2.22 -9.87
N PHE A 51 -9.84 2.22 -8.59
CA PHE A 51 -9.56 1.06 -7.77
C PHE A 51 -10.21 1.25 -6.39
N MET A 52 -10.31 0.16 -5.62
CA MET A 52 -11.02 0.17 -4.35
C MET A 52 -10.23 0.92 -3.27
N LEU A 53 -10.91 1.83 -2.57
CA LEU A 53 -10.45 2.40 -1.31
C LEU A 53 -11.29 1.84 -0.18
N PHE A 54 -10.62 1.40 0.89
CA PHE A 54 -11.27 0.99 2.14
C PHE A 54 -11.42 2.18 3.09
N GLU A 55 -12.10 1.96 4.20
CA GLU A 55 -12.09 2.89 5.32
C GLU A 55 -10.66 3.08 5.86
N LYS A 56 -10.43 4.26 6.43
CA LYS A 56 -9.16 4.59 7.08
C LYS A 56 -8.90 3.65 8.24
N CYS A 57 -7.71 3.08 8.29
CA CYS A 57 -7.29 2.18 9.37
C CYS A 57 -5.84 2.46 9.79
N GLU A 58 -5.41 1.85 10.90
CA GLU A 58 -4.00 1.81 11.28
C GLU A 58 -3.31 0.59 10.65
N VAL A 59 -2.02 0.71 10.36
CA VAL A 59 -1.21 -0.36 9.75
C VAL A 59 -0.09 -0.85 10.68
N ASN A 60 0.30 -0.02 11.65
CA ASN A 60 1.29 -0.31 12.68
C ASN A 60 0.67 -0.19 14.08
N GLY A 61 1.38 -0.68 15.10
CA GLY A 61 0.97 -0.62 16.50
C GLY A 61 -0.13 -1.63 16.89
N GLU A 62 -0.60 -1.52 18.13
CA GLU A 62 -1.56 -2.45 18.76
C GLU A 62 -2.91 -2.52 18.04
N LYS A 63 -3.32 -1.44 17.37
CA LYS A 63 -4.59 -1.32 16.65
C LYS A 63 -4.44 -1.49 15.14
N ALA A 64 -3.28 -1.98 14.68
CA ALA A 64 -3.07 -2.30 13.28
C ALA A 64 -4.17 -3.23 12.76
N HIS A 65 -4.71 -2.93 11.59
CA HIS A 65 -5.67 -3.80 10.94
C HIS A 65 -5.03 -5.19 10.73
N PRO A 66 -5.75 -6.31 11.01
CA PRO A 66 -5.16 -7.65 11.00
C PRO A 66 -4.47 -8.03 9.68
N LEU A 67 -4.99 -7.56 8.55
CA LEU A 67 -4.34 -7.71 7.25
C LEU A 67 -2.90 -7.18 7.24
N PHE A 68 -2.67 -5.98 7.78
CA PHE A 68 -1.34 -5.38 7.80
C PHE A 68 -0.42 -6.06 8.83
N ALA A 69 -0.96 -6.53 9.95
CA ALA A 69 -0.18 -7.36 10.87
C ALA A 69 0.32 -8.63 10.16
N PHE A 70 -0.57 -9.35 9.46
CA PHE A 70 -0.23 -10.53 8.66
C PHE A 70 0.79 -10.23 7.54
N LEU A 71 0.58 -9.15 6.77
CA LEU A 71 1.48 -8.78 5.68
C LEU A 71 2.88 -8.40 6.19
N ARG A 72 2.97 -7.68 7.31
CA ARG A 72 4.25 -7.32 7.94
C ARG A 72 4.95 -8.51 8.58
N GLU A 73 4.21 -9.49 9.09
CA GLU A 73 4.80 -10.73 9.60
C GLU A 73 5.36 -11.59 8.46
N THR A 74 4.59 -11.74 7.37
CA THR A 74 4.97 -12.56 6.21
C THR A 74 6.09 -11.94 5.39
N LEU A 75 6.09 -10.60 5.26
CA LEU A 75 7.08 -9.83 4.51
C LEU A 75 7.71 -8.77 5.45
N PRO A 76 8.67 -9.17 6.30
CA PRO A 76 9.16 -8.33 7.40
C PRO A 76 9.92 -7.10 6.95
N THR A 77 10.52 -7.11 5.76
CA THR A 77 11.27 -5.98 5.21
C THR A 77 10.94 -5.76 3.73
N PRO A 78 10.92 -4.51 3.25
CA PRO A 78 10.87 -4.24 1.82
C PRO A 78 12.05 -4.88 1.06
N SER A 79 11.81 -5.36 -0.15
CA SER A 79 12.83 -6.03 -0.97
C SER A 79 13.90 -5.08 -1.50
N ASP A 80 13.56 -3.80 -1.65
CA ASP A 80 14.46 -2.74 -2.16
C ASP A 80 15.16 -1.94 -1.06
N ASP A 81 14.66 -1.99 0.18
CA ASP A 81 15.27 -1.33 1.34
C ASP A 81 14.95 -2.10 2.63
N ALA A 82 15.89 -2.95 3.06
CA ALA A 82 15.68 -3.83 4.20
C ALA A 82 15.99 -3.19 5.57
N THR A 83 16.45 -1.93 5.60
CA THR A 83 17.04 -1.33 6.82
C THR A 83 16.37 -0.04 7.25
N ALA A 84 15.80 0.73 6.33
CA ALA A 84 15.21 2.01 6.67
C ALA A 84 13.82 1.87 7.29
N LEU A 85 13.67 2.30 8.55
CA LEU A 85 12.37 2.48 9.20
C LEU A 85 11.93 3.95 9.17
N MET A 86 12.65 4.83 9.88
CA MET A 86 12.34 6.26 9.92
C MET A 86 13.60 7.05 10.19
N THR A 87 13.77 8.19 9.50
CA THR A 87 14.94 9.07 9.72
C THR A 87 14.77 9.95 10.95
N ASP A 88 13.61 10.60 11.11
CA ASP A 88 13.28 11.39 12.30
C ASP A 88 12.38 10.55 13.22
N PRO A 89 12.85 10.17 14.43
CA PRO A 89 12.07 9.33 15.34
C PRO A 89 10.76 9.98 15.79
N LYS A 90 10.60 11.30 15.67
CA LYS A 90 9.35 12.01 16.04
C LYS A 90 8.14 11.57 15.22
N PHE A 91 8.35 11.00 14.03
CA PHE A 91 7.25 10.48 13.21
C PHE A 91 6.77 9.09 13.65
N ILE A 92 7.50 8.41 14.54
CA ILE A 92 7.07 7.15 15.13
C ILE A 92 6.19 7.49 16.34
N THR A 93 4.88 7.45 16.13
CA THR A 93 3.87 7.83 17.15
C THR A 93 2.95 6.68 17.56
N TRP A 94 3.10 5.51 16.93
CA TRP A 94 2.38 4.29 17.28
C TRP A 94 3.14 3.47 18.33
N SER A 95 2.43 2.55 18.97
CA SER A 95 2.99 1.62 19.95
C SER A 95 2.29 0.26 19.85
N PRO A 96 2.98 -0.87 20.04
CA PRO A 96 4.44 -0.97 20.12
C PRO A 96 5.08 -0.71 18.75
N VAL A 97 6.38 -0.39 18.76
CA VAL A 97 7.19 -0.29 17.55
C VAL A 97 7.82 -1.65 17.26
N CYS A 98 7.67 -2.13 16.03
CA CYS A 98 8.18 -3.40 15.55
C CYS A 98 9.17 -3.21 14.39
N ARG A 99 10.14 -4.13 14.25
CA ARG A 99 11.16 -4.07 13.19
C ARG A 99 10.58 -4.17 11.78
N ASN A 100 9.38 -4.75 11.66
CA ASN A 100 8.68 -4.96 10.41
C ASN A 100 7.57 -3.93 10.15
N ASP A 101 7.49 -2.86 10.94
CA ASP A 101 6.53 -1.78 10.73
C ASP A 101 6.63 -1.19 9.32
N VAL A 102 5.51 -0.69 8.80
CA VAL A 102 5.48 0.12 7.59
C VAL A 102 6.16 1.45 7.89
N SER A 103 7.10 1.86 7.04
CA SER A 103 7.98 3.00 7.26
C SER A 103 7.34 4.33 6.89
N TRP A 104 6.44 4.36 5.90
CA TRP A 104 5.75 5.58 5.45
C TRP A 104 4.53 5.29 4.57
N ASN A 105 3.83 6.35 4.16
CA ASN A 105 2.83 6.30 3.11
C ASN A 105 3.39 5.66 1.84
N PHE A 106 2.52 4.93 1.13
CA PHE A 106 2.82 4.25 -0.12
C PHE A 106 3.91 3.17 -0.02
N GLU A 107 3.95 2.36 1.04
CA GLU A 107 4.50 1.00 0.87
C GLU A 107 3.54 0.12 0.07
N LYS A 108 4.07 -0.93 -0.56
CA LYS A 108 3.28 -1.79 -1.46
C LYS A 108 3.53 -3.24 -1.11
N PHE A 109 2.46 -4.03 -1.14
CA PHE A 109 2.50 -5.48 -0.97
C PHE A 109 1.89 -6.12 -2.22
N LEU A 110 2.64 -7.02 -2.84
CA LEU A 110 2.17 -7.84 -3.95
C LEU A 110 1.75 -9.20 -3.39
N VAL A 111 0.53 -9.61 -3.71
CA VAL A 111 -0.07 -10.87 -3.27
C VAL A 111 -0.41 -11.69 -4.51
N GLY A 112 -0.10 -12.99 -4.47
CA GLY A 112 -0.36 -13.93 -5.55
C GLY A 112 -1.85 -14.24 -5.72
N PRO A 113 -2.23 -14.88 -6.85
CA PRO A 113 -3.62 -15.27 -7.11
C PRO A 113 -4.16 -16.33 -6.12
N ASP A 114 -3.27 -17.01 -5.40
CA ASP A 114 -3.56 -17.96 -4.33
C ASP A 114 -3.72 -17.29 -2.95
N GLY A 115 -3.58 -15.97 -2.87
CA GLY A 115 -3.65 -15.19 -1.63
C GLY A 115 -2.34 -15.15 -0.83
N VAL A 116 -1.24 -15.71 -1.35
CA VAL A 116 0.05 -15.72 -0.66
C VAL A 116 0.82 -14.41 -0.92
N PRO A 117 1.32 -13.70 0.11
CA PRO A 117 2.17 -12.52 -0.10
C PRO A 117 3.48 -12.88 -0.80
N VAL A 118 3.79 -12.18 -1.90
CA VAL A 118 4.94 -12.47 -2.77
C VAL A 118 6.09 -11.51 -2.52
N ARG A 119 5.82 -10.20 -2.43
CA ARG A 119 6.86 -9.18 -2.30
C ARG A 119 6.35 -7.90 -1.64
N ARG A 120 7.22 -7.25 -0.88
CA ARG A 120 6.98 -5.94 -0.25
C ARG A 120 7.95 -4.91 -0.84
N TYR A 121 7.47 -3.71 -1.14
CA TYR A 121 8.24 -2.63 -1.73
C TYR A 121 8.16 -1.38 -0.87
N SER A 122 9.28 -0.67 -0.75
CA SER A 122 9.41 0.48 0.13
C SER A 122 8.58 1.67 -0.37
N ARG A 123 8.45 2.67 0.51
CA ARG A 123 7.89 4.00 0.19
C ARG A 123 8.52 4.66 -1.05
N ARG A 124 9.78 4.34 -1.38
CA ARG A 124 10.54 4.96 -2.49
C ARG A 124 10.43 4.19 -3.80
N PHE A 125 10.12 2.90 -3.75
CA PHE A 125 9.97 2.09 -4.95
C PHE A 125 8.79 2.59 -5.78
N LEU A 126 8.98 2.87 -7.07
CA LEU A 126 7.90 3.41 -7.89
C LEU A 126 6.83 2.34 -8.11
N THR A 127 5.56 2.70 -7.95
CA THR A 127 4.46 1.75 -8.18
C THR A 127 4.46 1.18 -9.60
N ILE A 128 4.86 1.98 -10.60
CA ILE A 128 4.92 1.52 -11.99
C ILE A 128 6.02 0.48 -12.21
N ASP A 129 7.11 0.53 -11.45
CA ASP A 129 8.22 -0.42 -11.55
C ASP A 129 7.88 -1.80 -10.96
N ILE A 130 6.71 -1.94 -10.32
CA ILE A 130 6.16 -3.22 -9.85
C ILE A 130 5.53 -4.01 -11.03
N GLU A 131 5.29 -3.36 -12.17
CA GLU A 131 4.65 -3.97 -13.34
C GLU A 131 5.28 -5.29 -13.79
N PRO A 132 6.61 -5.45 -13.92
CA PRO A 132 7.21 -6.73 -14.35
C PRO A 132 6.93 -7.88 -13.38
N ASP A 133 6.87 -7.59 -12.08
CA ASP A 133 6.56 -8.58 -11.04
C ASP A 133 5.08 -8.99 -11.10
N ILE A 134 4.19 -8.03 -11.34
CA ILE A 134 2.76 -8.29 -11.59
C ILE A 134 2.60 -9.17 -12.83
N GLU A 135 3.25 -8.81 -13.94
CA GLU A 135 3.20 -9.55 -15.21
C GLU A 135 3.66 -11.00 -15.07
N THR A 136 4.68 -11.24 -14.24
CA THR A 136 5.15 -12.58 -13.90
C THR A 136 4.04 -13.41 -13.26
N LEU A 137 3.32 -12.86 -12.28
CA LEU A 137 2.22 -13.56 -11.60
C LEU A 137 0.98 -13.74 -12.48
N LEU A 138 0.65 -12.74 -13.30
CA LEU A 138 -0.46 -12.83 -14.25
C LEU A 138 -0.22 -13.91 -15.31
N SER A 139 1.02 -14.10 -15.74
CA SER A 139 1.38 -15.11 -16.75
C SER A 139 1.36 -16.53 -16.19
N GLN A 140 1.68 -16.70 -14.90
CA GLN A 140 1.61 -18.01 -14.22
C GLN A 140 0.16 -18.49 -14.03
N GLY A 141 -0.77 -17.57 -13.74
CA GLY A 141 -2.18 -17.88 -13.60
C GLY A 141 -2.90 -18.23 -14.92
N ALA A 142 -2.37 -17.81 -16.07
CA ALA A 142 -2.94 -18.10 -17.39
C ALA A 142 -2.58 -19.50 -17.92
N SER A 143 -1.69 -20.23 -17.23
CA SER A 143 -1.21 -21.56 -17.63
C SER A 143 -1.92 -22.71 -16.91
N ALA A 144 -2.98 -22.42 -16.15
CA ALA A 144 -3.84 -23.38 -15.45
C ALA A 144 -5.26 -23.35 -16.04
#